data_AF-A0A067TGX8-F1
#
_entry.id   AF-A0A067TGX8-F1
#
_cell.length_a   1.000
_cell.length_b   1.000
_cell.length_c   1.000
_cell.angle_alpha   90.00
_cell.angle_beta   90.00
_cell.angle_gamma   90.00
#
_symmetry.space_group_name_H-M   'P 1'
#
loop_
_entity.id
_entity.type
_entity.pdbx_description
1 polymer ?
#
loop_
_entity_poly.entity_id
_entity_poly.type
_entity_poly.pdbx_seq_one_letter_code
_entity_poly.pdbx_strand_id
1 'polypeptide(L)'
;MVVKKAGPMVSDNGNFIIVRPRAHDRSLRQIRTQIMAQIKMLTGVVEVGLFCKMATAAYFGNADGSVTIRRKDGRTEQIAPQDTATATSTS
;
A
#
# COMPACT_ATOMS: atom_id res chain seq x y z
N MET A 1 -19.44 -2.35 -3.21
CA MET A 1 -20.21 -3.44 -2.58
C MET A 1 -19.24 -4.52 -2.11
N VAL A 2 -19.45 -5.07 -0.91
CA VAL A 2 -18.65 -6.18 -0.37
C VAL A 2 -19.16 -7.47 -1.00
N VAL A 3 -18.29 -8.20 -1.70
CA VAL A 3 -18.68 -9.36 -2.52
C VAL A 3 -18.60 -10.68 -1.74
N LYS A 4 -17.82 -10.73 -0.65
CA LYS A 4 -17.48 -11.98 0.07
C LYS A 4 -18.13 -12.15 1.44
N LYS A 5 -18.86 -11.15 1.94
CA LYS A 5 -19.55 -11.21 3.23
C LYS A 5 -20.85 -10.42 3.17
N ALA A 6 -21.96 -11.07 3.52
CA ALA A 6 -23.22 -10.40 3.72
C ALA A 6 -23.17 -9.62 5.05
N GLY A 7 -22.95 -8.32 4.98
CA GLY A 7 -22.81 -7.43 6.14
C GLY A 7 -21.66 -6.42 5.99
N PRO A 8 -21.55 -5.43 6.90
CA PRO A 8 -20.45 -4.49 6.88
C PRO A 8 -19.12 -5.22 7.11
N MET A 9 -18.05 -4.73 6.45
CA MET A 9 -16.70 -5.25 6.71
C MET A 9 -16.28 -4.81 8.11
N VAL A 10 -16.01 -5.81 8.95
CA VAL A 10 -15.54 -5.62 10.31
C VAL A 10 -14.05 -5.97 10.35
N SER A 11 -13.23 -5.08 10.90
CA SER A 11 -11.82 -5.37 11.17
C SER A 11 -11.67 -6.39 12.30
N ASP A 12 -10.48 -6.93 12.49
CA ASP A 12 -10.09 -7.70 13.68
C ASP A 12 -10.44 -6.96 15.00
N ASN A 13 -10.22 -5.64 15.03
CA ASN A 13 -10.52 -4.77 16.16
C ASN A 13 -12.02 -4.43 16.33
N GLY A 14 -12.92 -5.12 15.63
CA GLY A 14 -14.37 -4.91 15.77
C GLY A 14 -14.92 -3.62 15.14
N ASN A 15 -14.11 -2.87 14.39
CA ASN A 15 -14.51 -1.60 13.77
C ASN A 15 -15.06 -1.78 12.36
N PHE A 16 -15.93 -0.87 11.93
CA PHE A 16 -16.37 -0.83 10.54
C PHE A 16 -15.38 -0.12 9.63
N ILE A 17 -15.22 -0.64 8.41
CA ILE A 17 -14.38 -0.04 7.39
C ILE A 17 -15.23 0.73 6.39
N ILE A 18 -15.03 2.05 6.32
CA ILE A 18 -15.66 2.91 5.32
C ILE A 18 -14.74 3.07 4.12
N VAL A 19 -15.21 2.69 2.93
CA VAL A 19 -14.44 2.74 1.69
C VAL A 19 -14.93 3.89 0.81
N ARG A 20 -14.02 4.82 0.49
CA ARG A 20 -14.27 5.84 -0.53
C ARG A 20 -13.99 5.27 -1.94
N PRO A 21 -14.89 5.41 -2.92
CA PRO A 21 -14.61 5.08 -4.32
C PRO A 21 -13.39 5.85 -4.84
N ARG A 22 -12.59 5.24 -5.72
CA ARG A 22 -11.40 5.89 -6.28
C ARG A 22 -11.80 7.11 -7.11
N ALA A 23 -11.46 8.30 -6.63
CA ALA A 23 -11.41 9.49 -7.47
C ALA A 23 -10.04 9.52 -8.16
N HIS A 24 -10.00 9.61 -9.49
CA HIS A 24 -8.77 9.80 -10.27
C HIS A 24 -8.18 11.22 -10.16
N ASP A 25 -8.60 11.97 -9.14
CA ASP A 25 -8.18 13.34 -8.97
C ASP A 25 -6.73 13.40 -8.44
N ARG A 26 -5.83 13.93 -9.27
CA ARG A 26 -4.43 14.13 -8.88
C ARG A 26 -4.30 15.17 -7.77
N SER A 27 -5.24 16.10 -7.62
CA SER A 27 -5.23 17.15 -6.60
C SER A 27 -5.11 16.54 -5.19
N LEU A 28 -5.80 15.41 -4.98
CA LEU A 28 -5.80 14.66 -3.72
C LEU A 28 -4.42 14.13 -3.35
N ARG A 29 -3.46 14.03 -4.29
CA ARG A 29 -2.08 13.61 -3.96
C ARG A 29 -1.28 14.68 -3.24
N GLN A 30 -1.51 15.96 -3.54
CA GLN A 30 -0.78 17.06 -2.90
C GLN A 30 -1.28 17.30 -1.47
N ILE A 31 -2.59 17.12 -1.24
CA ILE A 31 -3.23 17.39 0.05
C ILE A 31 -3.44 16.14 0.93
N ARG A 32 -2.79 15.00 0.61
CA ARG A 32 -2.97 13.73 1.35
C ARG A 32 -2.81 13.90 2.85
N THR A 33 -1.74 14.54 3.29
CA THR A 33 -1.45 14.75 4.72
C THR A 33 -2.55 15.57 5.41
N GLN A 34 -3.09 16.59 4.74
CA GLN A 34 -4.17 17.42 5.27
C GLN A 34 -5.47 16.61 5.40
N ILE A 35 -5.83 15.86 4.35
CA ILE A 35 -7.00 14.98 4.36
C ILE A 35 -6.90 13.93 5.46
N MET A 36 -5.73 13.31 5.64
CA MET A 36 -5.49 12.34 6.71
C MET A 36 -5.77 12.97 8.08
N ALA A 37 -5.18 14.15 8.34
CA ALA A 37 -5.36 14.86 9.60
C ALA A 37 -6.83 15.22 9.83
N GLN A 38 -7.52 15.78 8.81
CA GLN A 38 -8.94 16.12 8.90
C GLN A 38 -9.82 14.91 9.22
N ILE A 39 -9.60 13.77 8.55
CA ILE A 39 -10.39 12.56 8.79
C ILE A 39 -10.08 11.99 10.18
N LYS A 40 -8.81 12.00 10.61
CA LYS A 40 -8.40 11.51 11.93
C LYS A 40 -9.00 12.32 13.09
N MET A 41 -9.31 13.60 12.85
CA MET A 41 -9.96 14.48 13.85
C MET A 41 -11.47 14.24 13.99
N LEU A 42 -12.10 13.45 13.12
CA LEU A 42 -13.52 13.14 13.25
C LEU A 42 -13.75 12.15 14.40
N THR A 43 -14.68 12.47 15.29
CA THR A 43 -15.08 11.58 16.39
C THR A 43 -15.61 10.25 15.85
N GLY A 44 -15.10 9.14 16.38
CA GLY A 44 -15.46 7.79 15.94
C GLY A 44 -14.56 7.23 14.83
N VAL A 45 -13.63 8.02 14.27
CA VAL A 45 -12.60 7.49 13.39
C VAL A 45 -11.46 6.91 14.21
N VAL A 46 -11.29 5.60 14.13
CA VAL A 46 -10.18 4.90 14.79
C VAL A 46 -8.89 5.08 14.01
N GLU A 47 -8.88 4.77 12.72
CA GLU A 47 -7.71 4.96 11.85
C GLU A 47 -8.04 5.31 10.41
N VAL A 48 -7.03 5.84 9.70
CA VAL A 48 -7.12 6.19 8.27
C VAL A 48 -6.10 5.38 7.48
N GLY A 49 -6.53 4.76 6.37
CA GLY A 49 -5.65 3.98 5.48
C GLY A 49 -4.65 4.79 4.64
N LEU A 50 -4.27 6.00 5.08
CA LEU A 50 -3.39 6.91 4.35
C LEU A 50 -2.01 7.01 5.00
N PHE A 51 -1.03 6.33 4.40
CA PHE A 51 0.33 6.28 4.92
C PHE A 51 1.19 7.40 4.31
N CYS A 52 1.20 8.57 4.94
CA CYS A 52 1.98 9.73 4.50
C CYS A 52 3.33 9.82 5.21
N LYS A 53 4.43 9.90 4.46
CA LYS A 53 5.82 10.07 4.97
C LYS A 53 6.32 8.96 5.90
N MET A 54 5.68 7.79 5.89
CA MET A 54 6.06 6.64 6.74
C MET A 54 6.94 5.60 6.03
N ALA A 55 6.78 5.44 4.71
CA ALA A 55 7.51 4.41 3.97
C ALA A 55 8.99 4.79 3.77
N THR A 56 9.90 3.88 4.15
CA THR A 56 11.35 4.03 3.95
C THR A 56 11.81 3.43 2.63
N ALA A 57 11.17 2.35 2.20
CA ALA A 57 11.39 1.72 0.90
C ALA A 57 10.07 1.12 0.39
N ALA A 58 9.94 1.03 -0.93
CA ALA A 58 8.84 0.36 -1.61
C ALA A 58 9.42 -0.61 -2.65
N TYR A 59 9.01 -1.87 -2.55
CA TYR A 59 9.42 -2.95 -3.44
C TYR A 59 8.27 -3.23 -4.41
N PHE A 60 8.56 -3.14 -5.70
CA PHE A 60 7.60 -3.39 -6.78
C PHE A 60 8.04 -4.64 -7.53
N GLY A 61 7.26 -5.72 -7.43
CA GLY A 61 7.44 -6.89 -8.27
C GLY A 61 6.86 -6.61 -9.65
N ASN A 62 7.71 -6.69 -10.67
CA ASN A 62 7.33 -6.47 -12.06
C ASN A 62 6.96 -7.80 -12.73
N ALA A 63 6.16 -7.73 -13.79
CA ALA A 63 5.69 -8.93 -14.51
C ALA A 63 6.82 -9.70 -15.21
N ASP A 64 7.95 -9.05 -15.45
CA ASP A 64 9.18 -9.64 -16.00
C ASP A 64 9.98 -10.43 -14.94
N GLY A 65 9.52 -10.48 -13.69
CA GLY A 65 10.22 -11.13 -12.58
C GLY A 65 11.30 -10.25 -11.92
N SER A 66 11.52 -9.03 -12.40
CA SER A 66 12.42 -8.07 -11.78
C SER A 66 11.78 -7.39 -10.56
N VAL A 67 12.59 -6.89 -9.65
CA VAL A 67 12.12 -6.13 -8.48
C VAL A 67 12.68 -4.71 -8.53
N THR A 68 11.81 -3.71 -8.63
CA THR A 68 12.18 -2.31 -8.48
C THR A 68 12.06 -1.88 -7.02
N ILE A 69 13.13 -1.35 -6.45
CA ILE A 69 13.18 -0.83 -5.09
C ILE A 69 13.26 0.69 -5.16
N ARG A 70 12.30 1.38 -4.57
CA ARG A 70 12.33 2.85 -4.41
C ARG A 70 12.53 3.18 -2.96
N ARG A 71 13.64 3.83 -2.63
CA ARG A 71 13.97 4.24 -1.26
C ARG A 71 13.55 5.70 -1.01
N LYS A 72 13.39 6.06 0.26
CA LYS A 72 13.01 7.41 0.73
C LYS A 72 14.05 8.48 0.36
N ASP A 73 15.32 8.09 0.23
CA ASP A 73 16.42 8.94 -0.20
C ASP A 73 16.40 9.27 -1.70
N GLY A 74 15.39 8.77 -2.43
CA GLY A 74 15.24 8.99 -3.88
C GLY A 74 15.97 7.95 -4.74
N ARG A 75 16.75 7.04 -4.14
CA ARG A 75 17.42 5.97 -4.89
C ARG A 75 16.39 5.00 -5.43
N THR A 76 16.61 4.58 -6.67
CA THR A 76 15.85 3.52 -7.34
C THR A 76 16.83 2.44 -7.77
N GLU A 77 16.65 1.23 -7.26
CA GLU A 77 17.44 0.05 -7.60
C GLU A 77 16.54 -0.93 -8.35
N GLN A 78 17.08 -1.68 -9.32
CA GLN A 78 16.37 -2.77 -9.98
C GLN A 78 17.19 -4.04 -9.83
N ILE A 79 16.56 -5.06 -9.27
CA ILE A 79 17.12 -6.40 -9.12
C ILE A 79 16.57 -7.23 -10.29
N ALA A 80 17.48 -7.80 -11.08
CA ALA A 80 17.12 -8.72 -12.17
C ALA A 80 16.46 -9.99 -11.60
N PRO A 81 15.58 -10.67 -12.37
CA PRO A 81 15.06 -11.96 -11.98
C PRO A 81 16.23 -12.90 -11.70
N GLN A 82 16.27 -13.49 -10.52
CA GLN A 82 17.19 -14.59 -10.26
C GLN A 82 16.56 -15.84 -10.86
N ASP A 83 17.15 -16.38 -11.93
CA ASP A 83 16.79 -17.70 -12.43
C ASP A 83 17.05 -18.70 -11.30
N THR A 84 16.00 -19.17 -10.63
CA THR A 84 16.07 -20.26 -9.64
C THR A 84 16.36 -21.63 -10.31
N ALA A 85 17.12 -21.66 -11.41
CA ALA A 85 17.51 -22.83 -12.17
C ALA A 85 19.01 -23.16 -12.05
N THR A 86 19.67 -22.74 -10.97
CA THR A 86 21.01 -23.24 -10.62
C THR A 86 21.04 -23.76 -9.19
N ALA A 87 20.14 -24.70 -8.89
CA ALA A 87 20.45 -25.77 -7.94
C ALA A 87 21.18 -26.89 -8.71
N THR A 88 22.35 -26.57 -9.28
CA THR A 88 23.26 -27.56 -9.84
C THR A 88 23.98 -28.21 -8.67
N SER A 89 23.56 -29.43 -8.37
CA SER A 89 24.43 -30.56 -8.01
C SER A 89 25.88 -30.19 -7.68
N THR A 90 26.28 -30.29 -6.43
CA THR A 90 27.68 -30.58 -6.09
C THR A 90 27.70 -31.48 -4.86
N SER A 91 28.22 -32.69 -5.10
CA SER A 91 28.66 -33.77 -4.19
C SER A 91 27.67 -34.37 -3.21
#